data_AF-A0A9D8NCN0-F1
#
_entry.id   AF-A0A9D8NCN0-F1
#
_cell.length_a   1.000
_cell.length_b   1.000
_cell.length_c   1.000
_cell.angle_alpha   90.00
_cell.angle_beta   90.00
_cell.angle_gamma   90.00
#
_symmetry.space_group_name_H-M   'P 1'
#
loop_
_entity.id
_entity.type
_entity.pdbx_description
1 polymer ?
#
loop_
_entity_poly.entity_id
_entity_poly.type
_entity_poly.pdbx_seq_one_letter_code
_entity_poly.pdbx_strand_id
1 'polypeptide(L)'
;MERKDIEIMAPAGNFECLHAALQAGADSVYFGVGRLNMRSHSANNFAPEDLQEVVRLCHEASAKAYLTLNIILYQEDLVPAREALDAALAAGVDAVIASDIAVIDYARSIGMEVHASTQLNVSNIESLRFWSRWADVVVLARELNLDQVKEISGAVEREGICGPSGKPVRIEMFAHGALCMAVSGKCYLSLHAYGESANRGACMQVCRRGYEVRDLETGYTLDIDNKYIMSPKDLCTIEFLPRIIDSGVRVLKIEGRARSADYVKRCVSCYRSAADAVADGTFTPELAASLKESLAEVFNRGFWDGYYQGAKLGQWSEIYGSQATRRKVYCGKISNWFDRIGVAEITVEATDLHKGDELVVIGSTSGVTQARVEDMRVNMEPCELAPKGVRCSVAIPAGPSGEHVRRGDKVYLWVEA
;
A
#
# COMPACT_ATOMS: atom_id res chain seq x y z
N MET A 1 -7.87 22.47 -11.16
CA MET A 1 -7.02 21.48 -10.47
C MET A 1 -6.36 20.65 -11.55
N GLU A 2 -5.06 20.50 -11.51
CA GLU A 2 -4.32 19.71 -12.49
C GLU A 2 -3.99 18.33 -11.91
N ARG A 3 -3.79 17.32 -12.76
CA ARG A 3 -3.44 15.97 -12.29
C ARG A 3 -2.21 15.98 -11.38
N LYS A 4 -1.21 16.81 -11.66
CA LYS A 4 0.02 16.94 -10.87
C LYS A 4 -0.22 17.40 -9.41
N ASP A 5 -1.41 17.93 -9.11
CA ASP A 5 -1.78 18.36 -7.76
C ASP A 5 -2.22 17.20 -6.87
N ILE A 6 -2.47 16.02 -7.45
CA ILE A 6 -2.89 14.81 -6.74
C ILE A 6 -1.70 13.86 -6.69
N GLU A 7 -1.29 13.41 -5.50
CA GLU A 7 -0.20 12.47 -5.33
C GLU A 7 -0.75 11.09 -4.97
N ILE A 8 -0.55 10.09 -5.83
CA ILE A 8 -0.83 8.69 -5.51
C ILE A 8 0.39 8.09 -4.81
N MET A 9 0.31 7.94 -3.50
CA MET A 9 1.39 7.40 -2.68
C MET A 9 1.20 5.89 -2.47
N ALA A 10 2.15 5.12 -2.99
CA ALA A 10 2.13 3.67 -2.99
C ALA A 10 2.99 3.06 -1.86
N PRO A 11 2.58 1.91 -1.29
CA PRO A 11 3.39 1.17 -0.34
C PRO A 11 4.43 0.29 -1.04
N ALA A 12 5.66 0.24 -0.53
CA ALA A 12 6.64 -0.78 -0.92
C ALA A 12 7.22 -1.50 0.29
N GLY A 13 7.00 -2.82 0.34
CA GLY A 13 7.60 -3.69 1.34
C GLY A 13 8.96 -4.23 0.92
N ASN A 14 9.15 -4.45 -0.37
CA ASN A 14 10.32 -5.04 -1.01
C ASN A 14 10.45 -4.55 -2.47
N PHE A 15 11.49 -4.98 -3.17
CA PHE A 15 11.74 -4.58 -4.56
C PHE A 15 10.63 -5.00 -5.53
N GLU A 16 10.00 -6.17 -5.36
CA GLU A 16 8.87 -6.57 -6.21
C GLU A 16 7.71 -5.56 -6.10
N CYS A 17 7.38 -5.12 -4.89
CA CYS A 17 6.33 -4.12 -4.65
C CYS A 17 6.75 -2.72 -5.13
N LEU A 18 8.01 -2.34 -4.97
CA LEU A 18 8.54 -1.08 -5.49
C LEU A 18 8.36 -1.00 -7.01
N HIS A 19 8.86 -1.98 -7.75
CA HIS A 19 8.70 -2.01 -9.20
C HIS A 19 7.23 -2.05 -9.63
N ALA A 20 6.39 -2.81 -8.92
CA ALA A 20 4.97 -2.84 -9.16
C ALA A 20 4.27 -1.47 -8.98
N ALA A 21 4.66 -0.71 -7.94
CA ALA A 21 4.16 0.64 -7.70
C ALA A 21 4.57 1.61 -8.81
N LEU A 22 5.86 1.58 -9.19
CA LEU A 22 6.38 2.46 -10.24
C LEU A 22 5.75 2.15 -11.61
N GLN A 23 5.62 0.87 -11.97
CA GLN A 23 4.91 0.42 -13.18
C GLN A 23 3.45 0.88 -13.22
N ALA A 24 2.81 1.00 -12.07
CA ALA A 24 1.42 1.41 -11.96
C ALA A 24 1.26 2.94 -12.01
N GLY A 25 2.34 3.70 -12.08
CA GLY A 25 2.32 5.17 -12.16
C GLY A 25 2.16 5.86 -10.80
N ALA A 26 2.71 5.28 -9.73
CA ALA A 26 2.78 5.95 -8.43
C ALA A 26 3.56 7.27 -8.52
N ASP A 27 3.05 8.33 -7.89
CA ASP A 27 3.74 9.63 -7.83
C ASP A 27 4.76 9.66 -6.67
N SER A 28 4.57 8.79 -5.67
CA SER A 28 5.52 8.56 -4.59
C SER A 28 5.40 7.16 -4.02
N VAL A 29 6.46 6.69 -3.37
CA VAL A 29 6.54 5.39 -2.71
C VAL A 29 7.00 5.57 -1.28
N TYR A 30 6.26 4.97 -0.33
CA TYR A 30 6.67 4.94 1.08
C TYR A 30 7.11 3.53 1.51
N PHE A 31 8.24 3.46 2.20
CA PHE A 31 8.88 2.19 2.56
C PHE A 31 9.49 2.23 3.97
N GLY A 32 9.82 1.05 4.51
CA GLY A 32 10.48 0.91 5.80
C GLY A 32 11.87 0.30 5.62
N VAL A 33 12.81 0.72 6.46
CA VAL A 33 14.15 0.12 6.56
C VAL A 33 14.32 -0.49 7.95
N GLY A 34 14.84 -1.72 8.00
CA GLY A 34 15.10 -2.42 9.26
C GLY A 34 13.85 -2.52 10.16
N ARG A 35 14.02 -2.20 11.45
CA ARG A 35 12.99 -2.46 12.49
C ARG A 35 12.21 -1.23 12.99
N LEU A 36 12.64 -0.01 12.70
CA LEU A 36 12.11 1.22 13.30
C LEU A 36 10.89 1.78 12.57
N ASN A 37 10.01 0.92 12.07
CA ASN A 37 8.86 1.33 11.30
C ASN A 37 7.64 0.44 11.58
N MET A 38 6.45 0.99 11.33
CA MET A 38 5.23 0.20 11.41
C MET A 38 5.30 -0.95 10.40
N ARG A 39 4.80 -2.15 10.74
CA ARG A 39 4.89 -3.36 9.87
C ARG A 39 6.29 -3.98 9.78
N SER A 40 7.26 -3.58 10.60
CA SER A 40 8.58 -4.22 10.61
C SER A 40 8.56 -5.73 10.82
N HIS A 41 7.56 -6.25 11.52
CA HIS A 41 7.38 -7.69 11.68
C HIS A 41 6.76 -8.39 10.46
N SER A 42 5.96 -7.68 9.67
CA SER A 42 5.09 -8.30 8.65
C SER A 42 5.47 -7.99 7.20
N ALA A 43 6.31 -6.98 6.98
CA ALA A 43 6.82 -6.61 5.67
C ALA A 43 8.26 -7.11 5.49
N ASN A 44 8.63 -7.50 4.26
CA ASN A 44 9.99 -7.90 3.90
C ASN A 44 10.89 -6.67 3.70
N ASN A 45 11.03 -5.87 4.77
CA ASN A 45 11.65 -4.54 4.74
C ASN A 45 13.01 -4.52 4.03
N PHE A 46 13.29 -3.38 3.40
CA PHE A 46 14.58 -3.06 2.84
C PHE A 46 15.66 -3.01 3.92
N ALA A 47 16.87 -3.38 3.53
CA ALA A 47 18.07 -3.19 4.33
C ALA A 47 18.60 -1.75 4.14
N PRO A 48 19.41 -1.23 5.08
CA PRO A 48 20.03 0.09 4.92
C PRO A 48 20.82 0.25 3.61
N GLU A 49 21.43 -0.83 3.12
CA GLU A 49 22.22 -0.84 1.89
C GLU A 49 21.37 -0.67 0.62
N ASP A 50 20.08 -1.00 0.70
CA ASP A 50 19.14 -0.88 -0.42
C ASP A 50 18.70 0.57 -0.67
N LEU A 51 18.92 1.49 0.28
CA LEU A 51 18.41 2.86 0.25
C LEU A 51 18.75 3.61 -1.04
N GLN A 52 20.01 3.54 -1.47
CA GLN A 52 20.48 4.23 -2.68
C GLN A 52 19.76 3.70 -3.92
N GLU A 53 19.56 2.39 -4.01
CA GLU A 53 18.89 1.77 -5.14
C GLU A 53 17.38 2.09 -5.15
N VAL A 54 16.73 2.06 -3.98
CA VAL A 54 15.32 2.44 -3.86
C VAL A 54 15.10 3.89 -4.33
N VAL A 55 15.93 4.82 -3.86
CA VAL A 55 15.83 6.24 -4.26
C VAL A 55 16.09 6.40 -5.76
N ARG A 56 17.14 5.76 -6.30
CA ARG A 56 17.46 5.79 -7.73
C ARG A 56 16.27 5.33 -8.58
N LEU A 57 15.68 4.18 -8.25
CA LEU A 57 14.54 3.62 -8.99
C LEU A 57 13.31 4.53 -8.93
N CYS A 58 12.99 5.10 -7.76
CA CYS A 58 11.91 6.08 -7.62
C CYS A 58 12.15 7.30 -8.51
N HIS A 59 13.32 7.93 -8.42
CA HIS A 59 13.64 9.16 -9.16
C HIS A 59 13.71 8.93 -10.67
N GLU A 60 14.23 7.79 -11.14
CA GLU A 60 14.20 7.39 -12.56
C GLU A 60 12.76 7.28 -13.10
N ALA A 61 11.83 6.83 -12.26
CA ALA A 61 10.40 6.79 -12.56
C ALA A 61 9.66 8.12 -12.29
N SER A 62 10.38 9.20 -11.97
CA SER A 62 9.81 10.50 -11.57
C SER A 62 8.89 10.44 -10.34
N ALA A 63 9.09 9.43 -9.48
CA ALA A 63 8.38 9.25 -8.22
C ALA A 63 9.26 9.66 -7.03
N LYS A 64 8.64 10.16 -5.96
CA LYS A 64 9.35 10.47 -4.71
C LYS A 64 9.53 9.25 -3.81
N ALA A 65 10.59 9.24 -3.01
CA ALA A 65 10.93 8.18 -2.08
C ALA A 65 10.76 8.66 -0.62
N TYR A 66 9.83 8.07 0.14
CA TYR A 66 9.58 8.44 1.53
C TYR A 66 9.92 7.31 2.51
N LEU A 67 10.80 7.60 3.45
CA LEU A 67 11.11 6.67 4.53
C LEU A 67 10.03 6.73 5.60
N THR A 68 9.60 5.59 6.12
CA THR A 68 8.81 5.55 7.36
C THR A 68 9.69 5.25 8.56
N LEU A 69 9.64 6.13 9.55
CA LEU A 69 10.22 5.96 10.88
C LEU A 69 9.17 6.42 11.90
N ASN A 70 8.08 5.67 11.94
CA ASN A 70 6.81 6.07 12.54
C ASN A 70 6.36 5.13 13.64
N ILE A 71 7.25 4.83 14.58
CA ILE A 71 6.95 4.05 15.78
C ILE A 71 7.29 4.84 17.04
N ILE A 72 6.80 4.38 18.19
CA ILE A 72 7.26 4.87 19.49
C ILE A 72 8.72 4.44 19.68
N LEU A 73 9.61 5.39 19.98
CA LEU A 73 11.00 5.10 20.31
C LEU A 73 11.24 5.05 21.83
N TYR A 74 12.17 4.19 22.23
CA TYR A 74 12.77 4.20 23.55
C TYR A 74 14.22 4.68 23.47
N GLN A 75 14.84 4.87 24.62
CA GLN A 75 16.17 5.47 24.73
C GLN A 75 17.22 4.74 23.87
N GLU A 76 17.14 3.41 23.85
CA GLU A 76 18.00 2.52 23.07
C GLU A 76 17.78 2.62 21.55
N ASP A 77 16.63 3.13 21.11
CA ASP A 77 16.31 3.26 19.69
C ASP A 77 16.81 4.60 19.11
N LEU A 78 17.18 5.57 19.95
CA LEU A 78 17.52 6.92 19.50
C LEU A 78 18.75 6.96 18.59
N VAL A 79 19.81 6.21 18.93
CA VAL A 79 21.02 6.16 18.10
C VAL A 79 20.73 5.48 16.76
N PRO A 80 20.14 4.25 16.71
CA PRO A 80 19.74 3.64 15.45
C PRO A 80 18.78 4.49 14.61
N ALA A 81 17.88 5.26 15.24
CA ALA A 81 16.97 6.14 14.52
C ALA A 81 17.71 7.29 13.82
N ARG A 82 18.69 7.90 14.48
CA ARG A 82 19.53 8.95 13.89
C ARG A 82 20.37 8.42 12.74
N GLU A 83 21.01 7.28 12.93
CA GLU A 83 21.80 6.62 11.88
C GLU A 83 20.94 6.30 10.65
N ALA A 84 19.70 5.82 10.85
CA ALA A 84 18.76 5.57 9.76
C ALA A 84 18.36 6.85 9.01
N LEU A 85 18.16 7.97 9.72
CA LEU A 85 17.83 9.26 9.11
C LEU A 85 19.02 9.85 8.34
N ASP A 86 20.23 9.76 8.90
CA ASP A 86 21.45 10.23 8.24
C ASP A 86 21.72 9.43 6.96
N ALA A 87 21.56 8.10 7.01
CA ALA A 87 21.70 7.23 5.85
C ALA A 87 20.65 7.53 4.78
N ALA A 88 19.39 7.77 5.19
CA ALA A 88 18.31 8.11 4.28
C ALA A 88 18.52 9.48 3.61
N LEU A 89 18.96 10.49 4.36
CA LEU A 89 19.32 11.80 3.80
C LEU A 89 20.48 11.68 2.80
N ALA A 90 21.53 10.93 3.15
CA ALA A 90 22.67 10.70 2.26
C ALA A 90 22.30 9.93 0.98
N ALA A 91 21.31 9.05 1.04
CA ALA A 91 20.78 8.33 -0.11
C ALA A 91 19.85 9.18 -0.99
N GLY A 92 19.38 10.34 -0.52
CA GLY A 92 18.48 11.23 -1.24
C GLY A 92 16.98 10.94 -1.04
N VAL A 93 16.60 10.35 0.10
CA VAL A 93 15.19 10.19 0.49
C VAL A 93 14.53 11.56 0.60
N ASP A 94 13.38 11.73 -0.04
CA ASP A 94 12.70 13.02 -0.17
C ASP A 94 12.07 13.50 1.15
N ALA A 95 11.51 12.59 1.95
CA ALA A 95 10.91 12.91 3.25
C ALA A 95 10.86 11.71 4.20
N VAL A 96 10.76 11.97 5.50
CA VAL A 96 10.44 10.97 6.51
C VAL A 96 8.99 11.11 7.01
N ILE A 97 8.24 10.00 7.01
CA ILE A 97 6.95 9.89 7.68
C ILE A 97 7.20 9.50 9.13
N ALA A 98 6.92 10.40 10.07
CA ALA A 98 7.30 10.26 11.48
C ALA A 98 6.16 10.63 12.45
N SER A 99 6.20 10.06 13.65
CA SER A 99 5.26 10.34 14.75
C SER A 99 5.96 10.65 16.07
N ASP A 100 7.13 10.06 16.32
CA ASP A 100 7.92 10.33 17.51
C ASP A 100 8.59 11.71 17.40
N ILE A 101 8.49 12.51 18.46
CA ILE A 101 9.00 13.88 18.48
C ILE A 101 10.53 13.90 18.33
N ALA A 102 11.25 12.91 18.87
CA ALA A 102 12.71 12.84 18.73
C ALA A 102 13.14 12.61 17.27
N VAL A 103 12.33 11.87 16.50
CA VAL A 103 12.56 11.62 15.06
C VAL A 103 12.28 12.89 14.28
N ILE A 104 11.15 13.54 14.56
CA ILE A 104 10.75 14.78 13.89
C ILE A 104 11.79 15.88 14.13
N ASP A 105 12.19 16.09 15.38
CA ASP A 105 13.18 17.10 15.76
C ASP A 105 14.54 16.84 15.09
N TYR A 106 15.03 15.60 15.15
CA TYR A 106 16.31 15.27 14.52
C TYR A 106 16.26 15.41 12.99
N ALA A 107 15.22 14.88 12.34
CA ALA A 107 15.04 15.01 10.88
C ALA A 107 15.06 16.48 10.45
N ARG A 108 14.37 17.36 11.20
CA ARG A 108 14.38 18.80 10.97
C ARG A 108 15.77 19.42 11.20
N SER A 109 16.50 18.97 12.23
CA SER A 109 17.85 19.46 12.52
C SER A 109 18.87 19.17 11.42
N ILE A 110 18.69 18.07 10.68
CA ILE A 110 19.54 17.68 9.53
C ILE A 110 18.99 18.15 8.18
N GLY A 111 17.87 18.89 8.17
CA GLY A 111 17.27 19.45 6.94
C GLY A 111 16.41 18.48 6.14
N MET A 112 16.00 17.35 6.69
CA MET A 112 15.09 16.39 6.05
C MET A 112 13.62 16.86 6.16
N GLU A 113 12.86 16.77 5.06
CA GLU A 113 11.41 17.05 5.05
C GLU A 113 10.68 16.02 5.92
N VAL A 114 9.66 16.46 6.66
CA VAL A 114 8.88 15.61 7.55
C VAL A 114 7.42 15.59 7.12
N HIS A 115 6.85 14.40 7.07
CA HIS A 115 5.42 14.15 6.93
C HIS A 115 4.88 13.62 8.27
N ALA A 116 3.87 14.30 8.83
CA ALA A 116 3.29 13.97 10.12
C ALA A 116 2.42 12.71 10.00
N SER A 117 2.90 11.59 10.55
CA SER A 117 2.28 10.26 10.47
C SER A 117 0.87 10.21 11.07
N THR A 118 0.02 9.33 10.54
CA THR A 118 -1.33 9.04 11.07
C THR A 118 -1.34 8.73 12.56
N GLN A 119 -0.25 8.17 13.12
CA GLN A 119 -0.14 7.89 14.55
C GLN A 119 -0.28 9.13 15.46
N LEU A 120 -0.14 10.34 14.91
CA LEU A 120 -0.37 11.58 15.64
C LEU A 120 -1.86 11.88 15.88
N ASN A 121 -2.77 11.21 15.16
CA ASN A 121 -4.22 11.36 15.30
C ASN A 121 -4.70 12.81 15.11
N VAL A 122 -4.24 13.47 14.04
CA VAL A 122 -4.62 14.87 13.75
C VAL A 122 -6.06 14.92 13.24
N SER A 123 -6.97 15.47 14.05
CA SER A 123 -8.42 15.45 13.78
C SER A 123 -9.08 16.83 13.78
N ASN A 124 -8.31 17.92 13.89
CA ASN A 124 -8.83 19.29 13.94
C ASN A 124 -7.77 20.29 13.47
N ILE A 125 -8.22 21.51 13.16
CA ILE A 125 -7.36 22.57 12.62
C ILE A 125 -6.25 22.99 13.58
N GLU A 126 -6.51 23.07 14.89
CA GLU A 126 -5.49 23.48 15.86
C GLU A 126 -4.35 22.47 15.97
N SER A 127 -4.69 21.18 15.92
CA SER A 127 -3.70 20.10 15.87
C SER A 127 -2.91 20.15 14.57
N LEU A 128 -3.58 20.37 13.42
CA LEU A 128 -2.90 20.53 12.14
C LEU A 128 -1.94 21.72 12.17
N ARG A 129 -2.38 22.88 12.67
CA ARG A 129 -1.55 24.08 12.82
C ARG A 129 -0.33 23.80 13.70
N PHE A 130 -0.54 23.12 14.83
CA PHE A 130 0.56 22.72 15.71
C PHE A 130 1.63 21.93 14.95
N TRP A 131 1.22 20.93 14.16
CA TRP A 131 2.11 20.05 13.39
C TRP A 131 2.68 20.68 12.12
N SER A 132 1.99 21.64 11.50
CA SER A 132 2.48 22.35 10.31
C SER A 132 3.80 23.09 10.54
N ARG A 133 4.12 23.45 11.79
CA ARG A 133 5.42 24.04 12.15
C ARG A 133 6.59 23.08 11.96
N TRP A 134 6.31 21.78 11.86
CA TRP A 134 7.29 20.70 11.82
C TRP A 134 7.18 19.85 10.56
N ALA A 135 6.05 19.87 9.85
CA ALA A 135 5.78 18.97 8.73
C ALA A 135 5.13 19.70 7.54
N ASP A 136 5.55 19.33 6.33
CA ASP A 136 5.01 19.86 5.07
C ASP A 136 3.77 19.10 4.58
N VAL A 137 3.59 17.88 5.08
CA VAL A 137 2.41 17.04 4.84
C VAL A 137 1.89 16.55 6.18
N VAL A 138 0.57 16.62 6.38
CA VAL A 138 -0.09 16.14 7.59
C VAL A 138 -1.10 15.07 7.23
N VAL A 139 -0.91 13.87 7.78
CA VAL A 139 -1.89 12.78 7.65
C VAL A 139 -3.03 13.01 8.63
N LEU A 140 -4.23 13.23 8.12
CA LEU A 140 -5.42 13.39 8.95
C LEU A 140 -5.94 12.05 9.47
N ALA A 141 -6.65 12.12 10.60
CA ALA A 141 -7.27 10.99 11.26
C ALA A 141 -8.32 10.32 10.34
N ARG A 142 -8.34 8.99 10.33
CA ARG A 142 -9.24 8.19 9.46
C ARG A 142 -10.69 8.19 9.96
N GLU A 143 -10.91 8.70 11.16
CA GLU A 143 -12.19 8.81 11.84
C GLU A 143 -12.96 10.08 11.45
N LEU A 144 -12.34 11.01 10.72
CA LEU A 144 -13.02 12.21 10.21
C LEU A 144 -13.92 11.87 9.02
N ASN A 145 -15.04 12.59 8.89
CA ASN A 145 -15.81 12.63 7.65
C ASN A 145 -15.24 13.66 6.65
N LEU A 146 -15.68 13.62 5.38
CA LEU A 146 -15.14 14.51 4.34
C LEU A 146 -15.53 15.98 4.51
N ASP A 147 -16.65 16.27 5.17
CA ASP A 147 -17.05 17.66 5.44
C ASP A 147 -16.11 18.28 6.48
N GLN A 148 -15.73 17.53 7.52
CA GLN A 148 -14.72 17.94 8.50
C GLN A 148 -13.34 18.12 7.85
N VAL A 149 -12.96 17.23 6.93
CA VAL A 149 -11.70 17.35 6.18
C VAL A 149 -11.72 18.63 5.32
N LYS A 150 -12.84 18.91 4.64
CA LYS A 150 -13.04 20.11 3.84
C LYS A 150 -12.98 21.39 4.67
N GLU A 151 -13.56 21.37 5.87
CA GLU A 151 -13.48 22.48 6.82
C GLU A 151 -12.03 22.78 7.23
N ILE A 152 -11.27 21.73 7.58
CA ILE A 152 -9.85 21.83 7.94
C ILE A 152 -9.03 22.36 6.75
N SER A 153 -9.22 21.80 5.56
CA SER A 153 -8.51 22.26 4.35
C SER A 153 -8.83 23.71 4.01
N GLY A 154 -10.11 24.10 4.09
CA GLY A 154 -10.51 25.48 3.87
C GLY A 154 -9.90 26.44 4.89
N ALA A 155 -9.72 26.01 6.14
CA ALA A 155 -9.04 26.81 7.16
C ALA A 155 -7.53 26.96 6.86
N VAL A 156 -6.85 25.90 6.38
CA VAL A 156 -5.46 25.98 5.92
C VAL A 156 -5.28 27.07 4.87
N GLU A 157 -6.17 27.13 3.88
CA GLU A 157 -6.13 28.14 2.82
C GLU A 157 -6.44 29.55 3.35
N ARG A 158 -7.54 29.71 4.09
CA ARG A 158 -7.96 31.02 4.62
C ARG A 158 -6.94 31.66 5.56
N GLU A 159 -6.23 30.84 6.32
CA GLU A 159 -5.30 31.29 7.35
C GLU A 159 -3.84 31.25 6.91
N GLY A 160 -3.56 30.78 5.69
CA GLY A 160 -2.20 30.71 5.16
C GLY A 160 -1.28 29.78 5.96
N ILE A 161 -1.78 28.61 6.38
CA ILE A 161 -1.00 27.66 7.17
C ILE A 161 0.01 26.97 6.25
N CYS A 162 1.30 27.28 6.46
CA CYS A 162 2.40 26.69 5.70
C CYS A 162 3.18 25.66 6.51
N GLY A 163 3.75 24.70 5.80
CA GLY A 163 4.78 23.81 6.32
C GLY A 163 6.15 24.49 6.38
N PRO A 164 7.18 23.81 6.89
CA PRO A 164 8.52 24.37 6.97
C PRO A 164 9.17 24.71 5.62
N SER A 165 8.70 24.15 4.51
CA SER A 165 9.09 24.55 3.15
C SER A 165 8.60 25.95 2.74
N GLY A 166 7.75 26.58 3.56
CA GLY A 166 7.09 27.85 3.25
C GLY A 166 5.88 27.71 2.31
N LYS A 167 5.58 26.50 1.86
CA LYS A 167 4.40 26.20 1.02
C LYS A 167 3.20 25.84 1.90
N PRO A 168 1.95 26.02 1.41
CA PRO A 168 0.76 25.55 2.11
C PRO A 168 0.91 24.07 2.51
N VAL A 169 0.59 23.77 3.77
CA VAL A 169 0.68 22.39 4.27
C VAL A 169 -0.29 21.51 3.49
N ARG A 170 0.18 20.34 3.05
CA ARG A 170 -0.64 19.40 2.27
C ARG A 170 -1.35 18.42 3.19
N ILE A 171 -2.60 18.09 2.87
CA ILE A 171 -3.37 17.08 3.58
C ILE A 171 -3.20 15.73 2.88
N GLU A 172 -2.78 14.74 3.66
CA GLU A 172 -2.75 13.33 3.27
C GLU A 172 -3.92 12.58 3.92
N MET A 173 -4.57 11.72 3.15
CA MET A 173 -5.59 10.79 3.62
C MET A 173 -5.37 9.40 3.06
N PHE A 174 -5.77 8.38 3.81
CA PHE A 174 -5.82 7.02 3.29
C PHE A 174 -6.93 6.92 2.26
N ALA A 175 -6.63 6.43 1.07
CA ALA A 175 -7.59 6.21 0.01
C ALA A 175 -8.04 4.74 -0.04
N HIS A 176 -7.13 3.80 0.27
CA HIS A 176 -7.39 2.39 0.15
C HIS A 176 -6.65 1.55 1.20
N GLY A 177 -7.20 0.39 1.51
CA GLY A 177 -6.51 -0.68 2.21
C GLY A 177 -6.96 -0.85 3.66
N ALA A 178 -6.18 -1.59 4.43
CA ALA A 178 -6.67 -2.12 5.69
C ALA A 178 -6.93 -1.05 6.77
N LEU A 179 -8.14 -1.06 7.34
CA LEU A 179 -8.47 -0.25 8.51
C LEU A 179 -8.04 -0.93 9.81
N CYS A 180 -7.76 -0.11 10.82
CA CYS A 180 -7.51 -0.59 12.18
C CYS A 180 -8.79 -0.39 12.99
N MET A 181 -9.06 -1.29 13.93
CA MET A 181 -10.12 -1.07 14.92
C MET A 181 -9.79 0.02 15.94
N ALA A 182 -8.49 0.32 16.10
CA ALA A 182 -8.02 1.30 17.07
C ALA A 182 -7.81 2.66 16.38
N VAL A 183 -8.13 3.72 17.12
CA VAL A 183 -8.02 5.11 16.66
C VAL A 183 -6.62 5.38 16.14
N SER A 184 -6.52 5.66 14.85
CA SER A 184 -5.25 5.91 14.16
C SER A 184 -4.13 4.90 14.48
N GLY A 185 -4.49 3.63 14.70
CA GLY A 185 -3.54 2.53 14.93
C GLY A 185 -2.97 2.41 16.34
N LYS A 186 -3.43 3.21 17.32
CA LYS A 186 -2.99 3.16 18.72
C LYS A 186 -3.58 1.96 19.46
N CYS A 187 -2.96 0.79 19.32
CA CYS A 187 -3.52 -0.49 19.76
C CYS A 187 -2.70 -1.18 20.86
N TYR A 188 -3.39 -1.68 21.90
CA TYR A 188 -2.78 -2.46 23.00
C TYR A 188 -3.05 -3.97 22.93
N LEU A 189 -3.93 -4.43 22.03
CA LEU A 189 -4.32 -5.85 21.97
C LEU A 189 -3.14 -6.78 21.71
N SER A 190 -2.26 -6.40 20.79
CA SER A 190 -1.07 -7.18 20.46
C SER A 190 -0.12 -7.29 21.66
N LEU A 191 0.08 -6.17 22.37
CA LEU A 191 0.94 -6.14 23.55
C LEU A 191 0.37 -7.00 24.68
N HIS A 192 -0.94 -6.88 24.91
CA HIS A 192 -1.62 -7.66 25.95
C HIS A 192 -1.58 -9.16 25.67
N ALA A 193 -1.85 -9.59 24.43
CA ALA A 193 -1.97 -11.00 24.10
C ALA A 193 -0.62 -11.70 23.86
N TYR A 194 0.40 -10.98 23.39
CA TYR A 194 1.66 -11.57 22.91
C TYR A 194 2.93 -10.93 23.49
N GLY A 195 2.82 -9.85 24.27
CA GLY A 195 3.99 -9.06 24.65
C GLY A 195 4.57 -8.23 23.50
N GLU A 196 3.89 -8.17 22.35
CA GLU A 196 4.39 -7.55 21.12
C GLU A 196 3.65 -6.25 20.80
N SER A 197 4.35 -5.11 20.82
CA SER A 197 3.71 -3.79 20.67
C SER A 197 3.41 -3.47 19.20
N ALA A 198 2.12 -3.34 18.88
CA ALA A 198 1.67 -2.86 17.57
C ALA A 198 2.16 -1.45 17.25
N ASN A 199 2.36 -0.60 18.26
CA ASN A 199 2.89 0.76 18.13
C ASN A 199 4.40 0.80 17.88
N ARG A 200 5.08 -0.36 17.95
CA ARG A 200 6.50 -0.58 17.64
C ARG A 200 6.70 -1.50 16.43
N GLY A 201 5.67 -1.62 15.58
CA GLY A 201 5.73 -2.40 14.34
C GLY A 201 5.48 -3.91 14.48
N ALA A 202 5.29 -4.42 15.70
CA ALA A 202 5.10 -5.85 16.01
C ALA A 202 3.62 -6.24 16.18
N CYS A 203 2.75 -5.80 15.27
CA CYS A 203 1.31 -6.10 15.37
C CYS A 203 0.99 -7.55 14.98
N MET A 204 0.48 -8.34 15.93
CA MET A 204 0.09 -9.75 15.74
C MET A 204 -1.34 -9.95 15.19
N GLN A 205 -1.99 -8.86 14.76
CA GLN A 205 -3.31 -8.87 14.12
C GLN A 205 -4.42 -9.59 14.91
N VAL A 206 -4.35 -9.50 16.24
CA VAL A 206 -5.31 -10.11 17.19
C VAL A 206 -6.76 -9.73 16.89
N CYS A 207 -6.97 -8.47 16.47
CA CYS A 207 -8.29 -7.95 16.10
C CYS A 207 -8.94 -8.66 14.90
N ARG A 208 -8.17 -9.41 14.09
CA ARG A 208 -8.68 -10.07 12.87
C ARG A 208 -9.21 -11.49 13.11
N ARG A 209 -9.22 -11.95 14.35
CA ARG A 209 -9.65 -13.31 14.72
C ARG A 209 -11.15 -13.34 15.04
N GLY A 210 -11.72 -14.55 15.03
CA GLY A 210 -13.08 -14.78 15.51
C GLY A 210 -13.12 -14.85 17.04
N TYR A 211 -14.15 -14.29 17.66
CA TYR A 211 -14.36 -14.28 19.10
C TYR A 211 -15.79 -14.68 19.45
N GLU A 212 -15.94 -15.41 20.55
CA GLU A 212 -17.19 -15.50 21.30
C GLU A 212 -17.16 -14.43 22.38
N VAL A 213 -18.20 -13.60 22.49
CA VAL A 213 -18.24 -12.49 23.43
C VAL A 213 -19.28 -12.76 24.50
N ARG A 214 -18.80 -12.85 25.74
CA ARG A 214 -19.64 -13.03 26.92
C ARG A 214 -19.39 -11.90 27.90
N ASP A 215 -20.46 -11.20 28.26
CA ASP A 215 -20.48 -10.29 29.40
C ASP A 215 -20.39 -11.15 30.67
N LEU A 216 -19.35 -10.93 31.48
CA LEU A 216 -19.09 -11.75 32.66
C LEU A 216 -19.97 -11.34 33.85
N GLU A 217 -20.41 -10.09 33.87
CA GLU A 217 -21.25 -9.50 34.91
C GLU A 217 -22.70 -9.97 34.77
N THR A 218 -23.22 -10.03 33.54
CA THR A 218 -24.60 -10.46 33.27
C THR A 218 -24.70 -11.92 32.82
N GLY A 219 -23.58 -12.51 32.39
CA GLY A 219 -23.54 -13.83 31.78
C GLY A 219 -24.12 -13.88 30.37
N TYR A 220 -24.58 -12.74 29.82
CA TYR A 220 -25.15 -12.64 28.49
C TYR A 220 -24.07 -12.84 27.42
N THR A 221 -24.34 -13.73 26.48
CA THR A 221 -23.49 -13.91 25.30
C THR A 221 -24.08 -13.09 24.16
N LEU A 222 -23.26 -12.24 23.55
CA LEU A 222 -23.61 -11.57 22.31
C LEU A 222 -23.59 -12.61 21.19
N ASP A 223 -24.73 -12.83 20.54
CA ASP A 223 -24.82 -13.65 19.34
C ASP A 223 -24.31 -12.82 18.16
N ILE A 224 -23.07 -13.10 17.74
CA ILE A 224 -22.37 -12.37 16.68
C ILE A 224 -22.26 -13.30 15.48
N ASP A 225 -23.20 -13.18 14.54
CA ASP A 225 -23.33 -14.05 13.37
C ASP A 225 -22.01 -14.30 12.63
N ASN A 226 -21.19 -13.24 12.47
CA ASN A 226 -19.92 -13.34 11.74
C ASN A 226 -18.69 -13.57 12.63
N LYS A 227 -18.81 -13.64 13.96
CA LYS A 227 -17.70 -13.81 14.94
C LYS A 227 -16.57 -12.77 14.90
N TYR A 228 -16.50 -11.85 13.93
CA TYR A 228 -15.38 -10.91 13.72
C TYR A 228 -15.69 -9.48 14.20
N ILE A 229 -15.97 -9.32 15.48
CA ILE A 229 -16.36 -8.03 16.10
C ILE A 229 -15.27 -6.93 16.06
N MET A 230 -14.02 -7.29 15.80
CA MET A 230 -12.88 -6.36 15.83
C MET A 230 -12.16 -6.22 14.48
N SER A 231 -12.60 -6.94 13.43
CA SER A 231 -11.94 -6.96 12.13
C SER A 231 -12.67 -6.02 11.18
N PRO A 232 -12.25 -4.75 11.00
CA PRO A 232 -12.91 -3.87 10.05
C PRO A 232 -12.71 -4.36 8.61
N LYS A 233 -13.68 -4.08 7.74
CA LYS A 233 -13.52 -4.15 6.28
C LYS A 233 -12.41 -3.19 5.83
N ASP A 234 -11.86 -3.43 4.64
CA ASP A 234 -10.82 -2.56 4.08
C ASP A 234 -11.46 -1.26 3.55
N LEU A 235 -10.76 -0.14 3.72
CA LEU A 235 -11.16 1.15 3.17
C LEU A 235 -11.11 1.10 1.64
N CYS A 236 -12.15 1.59 0.99
CA CYS A 236 -12.14 1.81 -0.46
C CYS A 236 -12.91 3.08 -0.80
N THR A 237 -12.18 4.10 -1.25
CA THR A 237 -12.77 5.40 -1.64
C THR A 237 -13.00 5.57 -3.14
N ILE A 238 -12.74 4.52 -3.94
CA ILE A 238 -12.67 4.62 -5.41
C ILE A 238 -13.96 5.19 -6.04
N GLU A 239 -15.14 4.83 -5.50
CA GLU A 239 -16.45 5.26 -5.99
C GLU A 239 -16.76 6.74 -5.72
N PHE A 240 -16.11 7.33 -4.73
CA PHE A 240 -16.32 8.72 -4.33
C PHE A 240 -15.02 9.51 -4.28
N LEU A 241 -14.02 9.10 -5.07
CA LEU A 241 -12.73 9.78 -5.19
C LEU A 241 -12.87 11.28 -5.53
N PRO A 242 -13.81 11.73 -6.40
CA PRO A 242 -14.03 13.16 -6.62
C PRO A 242 -14.29 13.93 -5.32
N ARG A 243 -15.06 13.35 -4.37
CA ARG A 243 -15.38 13.98 -3.08
C ARG A 243 -14.17 14.04 -2.15
N ILE A 244 -13.29 13.03 -2.20
CA ILE A 244 -12.02 13.03 -1.45
C ILE A 244 -11.14 14.18 -1.93
N ILE A 245 -11.05 14.37 -3.25
CA ILE A 245 -10.19 15.40 -3.82
C ILE A 245 -10.79 16.81 -3.59
N ASP A 246 -12.10 16.96 -3.71
CA ASP A 246 -12.83 18.20 -3.43
C ASP A 246 -12.79 18.63 -1.95
N SER A 247 -12.54 17.70 -1.01
CA SER A 247 -12.32 18.05 0.40
C SER A 247 -10.93 18.65 0.66
N GLY A 248 -10.09 18.79 -0.37
CA GLY A 248 -8.77 19.42 -0.26
C GLY A 248 -7.62 18.45 -0.01
N VAL A 249 -7.88 17.14 -0.04
CA VAL A 249 -6.83 16.11 0.02
C VAL A 249 -5.93 16.23 -1.22
N ARG A 250 -4.62 16.17 -1.01
CA ARG A 250 -3.61 16.21 -2.09
C ARG A 250 -2.72 14.99 -2.13
N VAL A 251 -2.64 14.21 -1.05
CA VAL A 251 -1.91 12.94 -1.03
C VAL A 251 -2.87 11.80 -0.71
N LEU A 252 -3.03 10.89 -1.67
CA LEU A 252 -3.85 9.69 -1.58
C LEU A 252 -2.97 8.51 -1.22
N LYS A 253 -2.94 8.14 0.06
CA LYS A 253 -2.15 7.02 0.57
C LYS A 253 -2.87 5.68 0.36
N ILE A 254 -2.19 4.73 -0.27
CA ILE A 254 -2.64 3.33 -0.34
C ILE A 254 -1.96 2.53 0.78
N GLU A 255 -2.73 1.91 1.69
CA GLU A 255 -2.18 1.04 2.73
C GLU A 255 -1.94 -0.38 2.19
N GLY A 256 -0.72 -0.89 2.31
CA GLY A 256 -0.43 -2.22 1.79
C GLY A 256 1.01 -2.70 1.86
N ARG A 257 1.86 -2.16 2.75
CA ARG A 257 3.31 -2.49 2.73
C ARG A 257 3.63 -3.97 2.95
N ALA A 258 2.74 -4.71 3.62
CA ALA A 258 2.84 -6.15 3.81
C ALA A 258 1.98 -6.96 2.80
N ARG A 259 1.58 -6.35 1.68
CA ARG A 259 0.81 -7.01 0.60
C ARG A 259 1.73 -7.41 -0.55
N SER A 260 1.20 -8.23 -1.45
CA SER A 260 1.92 -8.70 -2.62
C SER A 260 2.07 -7.62 -3.68
N ALA A 261 3.06 -7.78 -4.57
CA ALA A 261 3.31 -6.85 -5.66
C ALA A 261 2.09 -6.68 -6.59
N ASP A 262 1.33 -7.75 -6.85
CA ASP A 262 0.08 -7.71 -7.63
C ASP A 262 -1.01 -6.86 -6.97
N TYR A 263 -1.14 -6.90 -5.64
CA TYR A 263 -2.02 -6.01 -4.89
C TYR A 263 -1.58 -4.55 -5.06
N VAL A 264 -0.28 -4.27 -4.89
CA VAL A 264 0.25 -2.90 -5.03
C VAL A 264 -0.01 -2.37 -6.44
N LYS A 265 0.35 -3.14 -7.48
CA LYS A 265 0.11 -2.75 -8.88
C LYS A 265 -1.37 -2.46 -9.12
N ARG A 266 -2.26 -3.38 -8.72
CA ARG A 266 -3.70 -3.23 -8.95
C ARG A 266 -4.26 -1.99 -8.26
N CYS A 267 -3.98 -1.81 -6.96
CA CYS A 267 -4.47 -0.67 -6.21
C CYS A 267 -3.95 0.66 -6.80
N VAL A 268 -2.65 0.77 -7.06
CA VAL A 268 -2.07 2.00 -7.61
C VAL A 268 -2.65 2.29 -8.99
N SER A 269 -2.73 1.31 -9.89
CA SER A 269 -3.30 1.53 -11.23
C SER A 269 -4.76 1.97 -11.17
N CYS A 270 -5.59 1.37 -10.32
CA CYS A 270 -7.00 1.77 -10.20
C CYS A 270 -7.13 3.22 -9.70
N TYR A 271 -6.39 3.60 -8.66
CA TYR A 271 -6.43 4.96 -8.12
C TYR A 271 -5.77 5.98 -9.05
N ARG A 272 -4.75 5.57 -9.83
CA ARG A 272 -4.16 6.39 -10.88
C ARG A 272 -5.19 6.71 -11.96
N SER A 273 -5.84 5.69 -12.52
CA SER A 273 -6.87 5.84 -13.54
C SER A 273 -8.04 6.69 -13.04
N ALA A 274 -8.47 6.48 -11.79
CA ALA A 274 -9.52 7.29 -11.19
C ALA A 274 -9.09 8.76 -11.02
N ALA A 275 -7.89 9.02 -10.51
CA ALA A 275 -7.39 10.38 -10.33
C ALA A 275 -7.18 11.12 -11.66
N ASP A 276 -6.69 10.42 -12.68
CA ASP A 276 -6.57 10.94 -14.05
C ASP A 276 -7.96 11.30 -14.59
N ALA A 277 -8.93 10.39 -14.48
CA ALA A 277 -10.32 10.65 -14.92
C ALA A 277 -10.99 11.80 -14.16
N VAL A 278 -10.71 11.97 -12.86
CA VAL A 278 -11.21 13.13 -12.10
C VAL A 278 -10.59 14.43 -12.60
N ALA A 279 -9.28 14.45 -12.84
CA ALA A 279 -8.59 15.63 -13.35
C ALA A 279 -9.06 16.01 -14.77
N ASP A 280 -9.34 15.02 -15.62
CA ASP A 280 -9.78 15.21 -17.00
C ASP A 280 -11.30 15.44 -17.14
N GLY A 281 -12.06 15.34 -16.05
CA GLY A 281 -13.52 15.47 -16.05
C GLY A 281 -14.26 14.30 -16.72
N THR A 282 -13.61 13.14 -16.85
CA THR A 282 -14.14 11.92 -17.48
C THR A 282 -14.54 10.84 -16.45
N PHE A 283 -14.43 11.13 -15.15
CA PHE A 283 -14.84 10.21 -14.09
C PHE A 283 -16.35 9.98 -14.09
N THR A 284 -16.78 8.73 -14.25
CA THR A 284 -18.19 8.33 -14.22
C THR A 284 -18.45 7.22 -13.19
N PRO A 285 -19.72 7.03 -12.74
CA PRO A 285 -20.08 5.91 -11.87
C PRO A 285 -19.74 4.54 -12.46
N GLU A 286 -19.85 4.36 -13.78
CA GLU A 286 -19.54 3.11 -14.47
C GLU A 286 -18.05 2.81 -14.43
N LEU A 287 -17.20 3.81 -14.67
CA LEU A 287 -15.76 3.68 -14.49
C LEU A 287 -15.44 3.29 -13.05
N ALA A 288 -16.06 3.98 -12.08
CA ALA A 288 -15.80 3.74 -10.67
C ALA A 288 -16.20 2.32 -10.23
N ALA A 289 -17.33 1.81 -10.72
CA ALA A 289 -17.78 0.44 -10.50
C ALA A 289 -16.81 -0.59 -11.09
N SER A 290 -16.38 -0.40 -12.34
CA SER A 290 -15.39 -1.27 -13.00
C SER A 290 -14.05 -1.30 -12.26
N LEU A 291 -13.59 -0.15 -11.77
CA LEU A 291 -12.37 -0.07 -10.96
C LEU A 291 -12.56 -0.77 -9.60
N LYS A 292 -13.72 -0.69 -8.98
CA LYS A 292 -14.03 -1.40 -7.73
C LYS A 292 -14.07 -2.92 -7.92
N GLU A 293 -14.63 -3.40 -9.02
CA GLU A 293 -14.58 -4.82 -9.41
C GLU A 293 -13.11 -5.27 -9.58
N SER A 294 -12.31 -4.45 -10.27
CA SER A 294 -10.87 -4.71 -10.42
C SER A 294 -10.13 -4.75 -9.07
N LEU A 295 -10.51 -3.90 -8.11
CA LEU A 295 -9.93 -3.93 -6.76
C LEU A 295 -10.35 -5.19 -5.97
N ALA A 296 -11.52 -5.77 -6.26
CA ALA A 296 -12.00 -6.98 -5.59
C ALA A 296 -11.22 -8.25 -6.00
N GLU A 297 -10.49 -8.22 -7.13
CA GLU A 297 -9.65 -9.32 -7.60
C GLU A 297 -8.38 -9.54 -6.78
N VAL A 298 -7.98 -8.56 -5.97
CA VAL A 298 -6.81 -8.67 -5.08
C VAL A 298 -7.24 -8.72 -3.61
N PHE A 299 -6.36 -9.24 -2.74
CA PHE A 299 -6.65 -9.49 -1.33
C PHE A 299 -7.23 -8.28 -0.59
N ASN A 300 -8.47 -8.40 -0.12
CA ASN A 300 -9.24 -7.43 0.65
C ASN A 300 -10.03 -8.12 1.79
N ARG A 301 -10.86 -7.40 2.53
CA ARG A 301 -11.74 -7.95 3.60
C ARG A 301 -13.20 -7.59 3.42
N GLY A 302 -13.59 -7.38 2.16
CA GLY A 302 -14.73 -6.54 1.80
C GLY A 302 -14.34 -5.07 1.86
N PHE A 303 -15.16 -4.24 1.22
CA PHE A 303 -14.95 -2.80 1.14
C PHE A 303 -15.91 -2.05 2.04
N TRP A 304 -15.40 -0.97 2.62
CA TRP A 304 -16.16 0.01 3.37
C TRP A 304 -15.64 1.41 3.01
N ASP A 305 -16.55 2.37 2.93
CA ASP A 305 -16.23 3.78 2.66
C ASP A 305 -15.50 4.46 3.82
N GLY A 306 -15.35 3.77 4.95
CA GLY A 306 -14.85 4.35 6.19
C GLY A 306 -15.85 5.32 6.81
N TYR A 307 -15.35 6.17 7.70
CA TYR A 307 -16.13 7.25 8.32
C TYR A 307 -16.36 8.43 7.37
N TYR A 308 -15.77 8.39 6.16
CA TYR A 308 -15.68 9.50 5.21
C TYR A 308 -17.06 9.96 4.73
N GLN A 309 -18.01 9.04 4.56
CA GLN A 309 -19.38 9.36 4.19
C GLN A 309 -20.33 9.57 5.40
N GLY A 310 -19.80 9.79 6.60
CA GLY A 310 -20.60 10.06 7.80
C GLY A 310 -21.16 8.82 8.50
N ALA A 311 -20.61 7.64 8.21
CA ALA A 311 -20.94 6.42 8.94
C ALA A 311 -20.67 6.60 10.44
N LYS A 312 -21.63 6.21 11.29
CA LYS A 312 -21.47 6.31 12.77
C LYS A 312 -20.84 5.07 13.38
N LEU A 313 -20.99 3.92 12.72
CA LEU A 313 -20.45 2.63 13.14
C LEU A 313 -19.51 2.08 12.06
N GLY A 314 -18.50 1.34 12.50
CA GLY A 314 -17.62 0.60 11.60
C GLY A 314 -18.36 -0.52 10.87
N GLN A 315 -17.84 -0.95 9.73
CA GLN A 315 -18.25 -2.21 9.12
C GLN A 315 -17.18 -3.27 9.33
N TRP A 316 -17.61 -4.48 9.69
CA TRP A 316 -16.73 -5.59 10.00
C TRP A 316 -16.70 -6.64 8.89
N SER A 317 -15.56 -7.28 8.73
CA SER A 317 -15.37 -8.38 7.80
C SER A 317 -16.18 -9.59 8.24
N GLU A 318 -16.68 -10.38 7.30
CA GLU A 318 -17.45 -11.60 7.58
C GLU A 318 -16.57 -12.85 7.61
N ILE A 319 -15.27 -12.70 7.35
CA ILE A 319 -14.32 -13.81 7.19
C ILE A 319 -13.02 -13.59 7.96
N TYR A 320 -12.33 -14.70 8.25
CA TYR A 320 -10.98 -14.68 8.78
C TYR A 320 -9.99 -14.37 7.66
N GLY A 321 -8.98 -13.54 7.95
CA GLY A 321 -7.94 -13.26 6.95
C GLY A 321 -8.43 -12.28 5.87
N SER A 322 -8.10 -12.56 4.61
CA SER A 322 -8.46 -11.74 3.45
C SER A 322 -9.11 -12.61 2.38
N GLN A 323 -10.04 -12.04 1.60
CA GLN A 323 -10.65 -12.62 0.40
C GLN A 323 -10.18 -11.90 -0.86
N ALA A 324 -10.31 -12.57 -1.98
CA ALA A 324 -10.18 -12.01 -3.32
C ALA A 324 -11.09 -12.85 -4.24
N THR A 325 -11.62 -12.29 -5.33
CA THR A 325 -12.38 -13.10 -6.31
C THR A 325 -11.49 -14.05 -7.10
N ARG A 326 -10.18 -13.81 -7.08
CA ARG A 326 -9.15 -14.64 -7.70
C ARG A 326 -8.01 -14.88 -6.73
N ARG A 327 -7.33 -16.03 -6.86
CA ARG A 327 -6.13 -16.37 -6.09
C ARG A 327 -5.02 -16.81 -7.03
N LYS A 328 -3.77 -16.58 -6.61
CA LYS A 328 -2.59 -17.00 -7.38
C LYS A 328 -2.05 -18.34 -6.88
N VAL A 329 -1.74 -19.23 -7.81
CA VAL A 329 -1.13 -20.54 -7.54
C VAL A 329 0.27 -20.56 -8.16
N TYR A 330 1.29 -20.91 -7.37
CA TYR A 330 2.65 -20.99 -7.90
C TYR A 330 2.74 -22.09 -8.97
N CYS A 331 3.25 -21.74 -10.15
CA CYS A 331 3.43 -22.64 -11.29
C CYS A 331 4.89 -23.01 -11.47
N GLY A 332 5.78 -22.03 -11.44
CA GLY A 332 7.19 -22.24 -11.74
C GLY A 332 7.99 -20.95 -11.79
N LYS A 333 9.06 -20.94 -12.59
CA LYS A 333 9.95 -19.78 -12.72
C LYS A 333 10.45 -19.58 -14.14
N ILE A 334 10.75 -18.34 -14.49
CA ILE A 334 11.38 -17.99 -15.75
C ILE A 334 12.82 -18.53 -15.74
N SER A 335 13.14 -19.43 -16.67
CA SER A 335 14.51 -19.93 -16.87
C SER A 335 15.28 -19.12 -17.91
N ASN A 336 14.59 -18.54 -18.90
CA ASN A 336 15.20 -17.67 -19.90
C ASN A 336 14.19 -16.69 -20.52
N TRP A 337 14.68 -15.62 -21.13
CA TRP A 337 13.90 -14.68 -21.93
C TRP A 337 14.55 -14.50 -23.30
N PHE A 338 13.75 -14.56 -24.36
CA PHE A 338 14.19 -14.43 -25.76
C PHE A 338 13.70 -13.10 -26.35
N ASP A 339 14.49 -12.04 -26.16
CA ASP A 339 14.13 -10.66 -26.50
C ASP A 339 13.55 -10.47 -27.90
N ARG A 340 14.18 -11.07 -28.93
CA ARG A 340 13.81 -10.83 -30.34
C ARG A 340 12.40 -11.28 -30.71
N ILE A 341 11.87 -12.25 -29.96
CA ILE A 341 10.58 -12.88 -30.27
C ILE A 341 9.56 -12.72 -29.14
N GLY A 342 9.93 -12.08 -28.02
CA GLY A 342 9.02 -11.86 -26.90
C GLY A 342 8.56 -13.14 -26.20
N VAL A 343 9.44 -14.13 -26.09
CA VAL A 343 9.12 -15.45 -25.54
C VAL A 343 9.90 -15.71 -24.26
N ALA A 344 9.21 -16.16 -23.22
CA ALA A 344 9.81 -16.64 -21.98
C ALA A 344 9.90 -18.17 -21.98
N GLU A 345 11.04 -18.71 -21.59
CA GLU A 345 11.15 -20.10 -21.18
C GLU A 345 10.75 -20.20 -19.69
N ILE A 346 9.77 -21.03 -19.39
CA ILE A 346 9.25 -21.29 -18.05
C ILE A 346 9.63 -22.71 -17.66
N THR A 347 10.29 -22.86 -16.51
CA THR A 347 10.41 -24.17 -15.85
C THR A 347 9.18 -24.37 -14.97
N VAL A 348 8.33 -25.33 -15.33
CA VAL A 348 7.10 -25.67 -14.59
C VAL A 348 7.46 -26.55 -13.40
N GLU A 349 7.20 -26.10 -12.17
CA GLU A 349 7.70 -26.73 -10.95
C GLU A 349 6.60 -27.28 -10.03
N ALA A 350 5.41 -26.69 -10.03
CA ALA A 350 4.41 -26.94 -8.98
C ALA A 350 3.04 -27.37 -9.50
N THR A 351 2.50 -26.66 -10.49
CA THR A 351 1.23 -27.02 -11.15
C THR A 351 1.42 -27.00 -12.65
N ASP A 352 0.68 -27.87 -13.33
CA ASP A 352 0.66 -27.93 -14.79
C ASP A 352 0.19 -26.58 -15.38
N LEU A 353 0.75 -26.23 -16.53
CA LEU A 353 0.40 -25.03 -17.28
C LEU A 353 -0.40 -25.42 -18.51
N HIS A 354 -1.54 -24.77 -18.72
CA HIS A 354 -2.42 -25.00 -19.87
C HIS A 354 -2.47 -23.77 -20.77
N LYS A 355 -2.73 -24.01 -22.05
CA LYS A 355 -3.13 -22.94 -22.95
C LYS A 355 -4.46 -22.34 -22.48
N GLY A 356 -4.55 -21.02 -22.52
CA GLY A 356 -5.66 -20.22 -22.01
C GLY A 356 -5.48 -19.76 -20.57
N ASP A 357 -4.53 -20.31 -19.81
CA ASP A 357 -4.25 -19.88 -18.44
C ASP A 357 -3.82 -18.41 -18.37
N GLU A 358 -4.19 -17.74 -17.28
CA GLU A 358 -3.75 -16.39 -16.99
C GLU A 358 -2.53 -16.41 -16.07
N LEU A 359 -1.39 -15.95 -16.58
CA LEU A 359 -0.11 -15.86 -15.88
C LEU A 359 0.02 -14.55 -15.10
N VAL A 360 0.66 -14.65 -13.94
CA VAL A 360 1.27 -13.54 -13.21
C VAL A 360 2.73 -13.85 -12.97
N VAL A 361 3.62 -13.08 -13.59
CA VAL A 361 5.06 -13.19 -13.39
C VAL A 361 5.50 -12.07 -12.46
N ILE A 362 6.20 -12.43 -11.38
CA ILE A 362 6.65 -11.50 -10.33
C ILE A 362 8.16 -11.60 -10.17
N GLY A 363 8.85 -10.48 -10.32
CA GLY A 363 10.31 -10.40 -10.19
C GLY A 363 10.77 -9.17 -9.44
N SER A 364 11.93 -9.28 -8.79
CA SER A 364 12.52 -8.21 -7.98
C SER A 364 13.07 -7.05 -8.81
N THR A 365 13.18 -7.20 -10.12
CA THR A 365 13.66 -6.14 -11.03
C THR A 365 12.71 -5.89 -12.21
N SER A 366 11.76 -6.79 -12.44
CA SER A 366 10.76 -6.76 -13.52
C SER A 366 9.36 -6.43 -13.00
N GLY A 367 9.16 -6.31 -11.68
CA GLY A 367 7.85 -5.98 -11.09
C GLY A 367 6.82 -7.08 -11.31
N VAL A 368 5.67 -6.72 -11.87
CA VAL A 368 4.56 -7.65 -12.13
C VAL A 368 4.15 -7.60 -13.59
N THR A 369 4.24 -8.73 -14.29
CA THR A 369 3.75 -8.89 -15.67
C THR A 369 2.61 -9.88 -15.70
N GLN A 370 1.53 -9.53 -16.41
CA GLN A 370 0.38 -10.40 -16.61
C GLN A 370 0.25 -10.75 -18.08
N ALA A 371 -0.10 -12.00 -18.37
CA ALA A 371 -0.23 -12.51 -19.74
C ALA A 371 -1.23 -13.65 -19.78
N ARG A 372 -1.90 -13.83 -20.91
CA ARG A 372 -2.67 -15.05 -21.18
C ARG A 372 -1.83 -15.99 -22.03
N VAL A 373 -1.84 -17.28 -21.73
CA VAL A 373 -1.13 -18.29 -22.52
C VAL A 373 -1.89 -18.53 -23.81
N GLU A 374 -1.61 -17.73 -24.84
CA GLU A 374 -2.25 -17.89 -26.17
C GLU A 374 -1.56 -18.98 -27.01
N ASP A 375 -0.24 -19.08 -26.90
CA ASP A 375 0.57 -20.14 -27.53
C ASP A 375 1.61 -20.65 -26.55
N MET A 376 1.86 -21.96 -26.59
CA MET A 376 2.80 -22.65 -25.71
C MET A 376 3.49 -23.78 -26.45
N ARG A 377 4.79 -23.91 -26.22
CA ARG A 377 5.61 -24.97 -26.83
C ARG A 377 6.40 -25.75 -25.81
N VAL A 378 6.49 -27.06 -25.99
CA VAL A 378 7.39 -27.96 -25.28
C VAL A 378 8.27 -28.64 -26.33
N ASN A 379 9.59 -28.61 -26.15
CA ASN A 379 10.55 -29.16 -27.12
C ASN A 379 10.33 -28.64 -28.56
N MET A 380 10.01 -27.35 -28.71
CA MET A 380 9.70 -26.65 -29.97
C MET A 380 8.37 -27.03 -30.64
N GLU A 381 7.62 -27.99 -30.12
CA GLU A 381 6.31 -28.39 -30.63
C GLU A 381 5.18 -27.65 -29.90
N PRO A 382 4.14 -27.15 -30.62
CA PRO A 382 2.96 -26.59 -29.99
C PRO A 382 2.28 -27.61 -29.07
N CYS A 383 1.85 -27.17 -27.90
CA CYS A 383 1.19 -28.02 -26.92
C CYS A 383 0.07 -27.28 -26.19
N GLU A 384 -0.98 -28.00 -25.82
CA GLU A 384 -2.07 -27.48 -25.00
C GLU A 384 -1.77 -27.58 -23.49
N LEU A 385 -0.81 -28.43 -23.11
CA LEU A 385 -0.44 -28.74 -21.73
C LEU A 385 1.09 -28.85 -21.60
N ALA A 386 1.65 -28.15 -20.62
CA ALA A 386 3.01 -28.36 -20.13
C ALA A 386 2.95 -28.89 -18.68
N PRO A 387 3.24 -30.19 -18.47
CA PRO A 387 3.12 -30.79 -17.14
C PRO A 387 4.26 -30.36 -16.23
N LYS A 388 4.04 -30.52 -14.93
CA LYS A 388 5.07 -30.32 -13.90
C LYS A 388 6.37 -31.07 -14.24
N GLY A 389 7.49 -30.36 -14.09
CA GLY A 389 8.83 -30.87 -14.37
C GLY A 389 9.33 -30.59 -15.79
N VAL A 390 8.48 -30.02 -16.66
CA VAL A 390 8.83 -29.71 -18.04
C VAL A 390 9.16 -28.22 -18.20
N ARG A 391 10.00 -27.92 -19.20
CA ARG A 391 10.18 -26.55 -19.66
C ARG A 391 9.28 -26.27 -20.85
N CYS A 392 8.56 -25.16 -20.79
CA CYS A 392 7.77 -24.68 -21.89
C CYS A 392 8.20 -23.27 -22.31
N SER A 393 7.87 -22.88 -23.53
CA SER A 393 8.08 -21.54 -24.06
C SER A 393 6.72 -20.90 -24.27
N VAL A 394 6.51 -19.71 -23.70
CA VAL A 394 5.25 -18.95 -23.76
C VAL A 394 5.56 -17.53 -24.19
N ALA A 395 4.76 -16.99 -25.11
CA ALA A 395 4.81 -15.58 -25.47
C ALA A 395 4.29 -14.73 -24.29
N ILE A 396 5.11 -13.80 -23.80
CA ILE A 396 4.74 -12.88 -22.73
C ILE A 396 4.96 -11.47 -23.27
N PRO A 397 3.93 -10.59 -23.27
CA PRO A 397 4.10 -9.23 -23.76
C PRO A 397 5.13 -8.49 -22.91
N ALA A 398 5.95 -7.66 -23.56
CA ALA A 398 6.72 -6.66 -22.84
C ALA A 398 5.76 -5.68 -22.15
N GLY A 399 6.15 -5.19 -20.98
CA GLY A 399 5.40 -4.19 -20.24
C GLY A 399 5.35 -2.84 -20.96
N PRO A 400 4.49 -1.92 -20.50
CA PRO A 400 4.24 -0.64 -21.16
C PRO A 400 5.49 0.23 -21.34
N SER A 401 6.52 0.06 -20.51
CA SER A 401 7.78 0.80 -20.57
C SER A 401 8.94 -0.05 -21.14
N GLY A 402 8.62 -1.15 -21.83
CA GLY A 402 9.60 -2.06 -22.42
C GLY A 402 10.25 -3.03 -21.44
N GLU A 403 9.80 -3.06 -20.19
CA GLU A 403 10.24 -4.06 -19.22
C GLU A 403 9.83 -5.48 -19.66
N HIS A 404 10.71 -6.44 -19.45
CA HIS A 404 10.47 -7.85 -19.77
C HIS A 404 10.73 -8.71 -18.53
N VAL A 405 10.14 -9.91 -18.55
CA VAL A 405 10.38 -10.90 -17.51
C VAL A 405 11.86 -11.32 -17.51
N ARG A 406 12.41 -11.54 -16.33
CA ARG A 406 13.81 -11.91 -16.14
C ARG A 406 13.94 -13.32 -15.60
N ARG A 407 15.11 -13.91 -15.86
CA ARG A 407 15.49 -15.19 -15.28
C ARG A 407 15.37 -15.14 -13.75
N GLY A 408 14.67 -16.10 -13.18
CA GLY A 408 14.42 -16.20 -11.74
C GLY A 408 13.08 -15.62 -11.30
N ASP A 409 12.38 -14.87 -12.16
CA ASP A 409 11.04 -14.38 -11.86
C ASP A 409 10.09 -15.54 -11.62
N LYS A 410 9.21 -15.38 -10.63
CA LYS A 410 8.25 -16.40 -10.21
C LYS A 410 7.00 -16.31 -11.06
N VAL A 411 6.56 -17.45 -11.59
CA VAL A 411 5.36 -17.58 -12.41
C VAL A 411 4.24 -18.18 -11.57
N TYR A 412 3.09 -17.51 -11.58
CA TYR A 412 1.86 -17.94 -10.93
C TYR A 412 0.71 -17.99 -11.94
N LEU A 413 -0.30 -18.81 -11.66
CA LEU A 413 -1.57 -18.83 -12.38
C LEU A 413 -2.64 -18.10 -11.58
N TRP A 414 -3.46 -17.27 -12.23
CA TRP A 414 -4.72 -16.82 -11.67
C TRP A 414 -5.76 -17.92 -11.77
N VAL A 415 -6.40 -18.23 -10.65
CA VAL A 415 -7.55 -19.15 -10.58
C VAL A 415 -8.67 -18.49 -9.80
N GLU A 416 -9.94 -18.81 -10.12
CA GLU A 416 -11.09 -18.37 -9.32
C GLU A 416 -10.97 -18.90 -7.87
N ALA A 417 -11.34 -18.06 -6.91
CA ALA A 417 -11.12 -18.28 -5.49
C ALA A 417 -12.30 -18.93 -4.78
#